data_AF-A0A354GN17-F1
#
_entry.id   AF-A0A354GN17-F1
#
_cell.length_a   1.000
_cell.length_b   1.000
_cell.length_c   1.000
_cell.angle_alpha   90.00
_cell.angle_beta   90.00
_cell.angle_gamma   90.00
#
_symmetry.space_group_name_H-M   'P 1'
#
loop_
_entity.id
_entity.type
_entity.pdbx_description
1 polymer ?
#
loop_
_entity_poly.entity_id
_entity_poly.type
_entity_poly.pdbx_seq_one_letter_code
_entity_poly.pdbx_strand_id
1 'polypeptide(L)'
;MVAKIVHKWRSLALAGVACALVLASGRTGSDVRPAGADAEGIDKIQHVVIIMQENRSFDSYFGTFPGADGIPLRDGVPAVCVPDPASGVCVRPYHDPNDRNAGGPHGETNATADIGDGAMDGFIAQQQGGRMRACAGANDPNCARAGKEPDVMGYHDAREIPNYWTYAQQFVLQDRMFEPNASWSLPAHLFTVSGWSARCANADPLSCTDALQTPTQPFRDRL
;
A
#
# COMPACT_ATOMS: atom_id res chain seq x y z
N MET A 1 24.66 10.87 13.27
CA MET A 1 24.76 11.53 14.59
C MET A 1 23.70 10.92 15.49
N VAL A 2 24.12 10.28 16.58
CA VAL A 2 23.25 9.48 17.46
C VAL A 2 22.90 10.32 18.68
N ALA A 3 21.62 10.62 18.89
CA ALA A 3 21.13 11.22 20.14
C ALA A 3 20.30 10.17 20.89
N LYS A 4 20.94 9.51 21.86
CA LYS A 4 20.24 8.71 22.89
C LYS A 4 19.86 9.64 24.03
N ILE A 5 18.57 9.89 24.23
CA ILE A 5 18.05 10.53 25.43
C ILE A 5 17.80 9.42 26.46
N VAL A 6 18.63 9.35 27.50
CA VAL A 6 18.50 8.38 28.59
C VAL A 6 17.88 9.10 29.80
N HIS A 7 16.63 8.81 30.12
CA HIS A 7 16.01 9.29 31.37
C HIS A 7 16.47 8.40 32.54
N LYS A 8 17.31 8.93 33.42
CA LYS A 8 17.68 8.31 34.71
C LYS A 8 16.59 8.56 35.73
N TRP A 9 15.88 7.51 36.16
CA TRP A 9 15.04 7.56 37.36
C TRP A 9 15.88 7.18 38.59
N ARG A 10 15.92 8.06 39.59
CA ARG A 10 16.59 7.80 40.88
C ARG A 10 15.55 7.25 41.86
N SER A 11 15.62 5.95 42.15
CA SER A 11 14.83 5.36 43.25
C SER A 11 15.60 5.49 44.56
N LEU A 12 14.97 6.13 45.55
CA LEU A 12 15.43 6.18 46.94
C LEU A 12 15.24 4.81 47.58
N ALA A 13 16.33 4.25 48.12
CA ALA A 13 16.29 3.04 48.94
C ALA A 13 15.91 3.41 50.38
N LEU A 14 14.83 2.82 50.90
CA LEU A 14 14.52 2.76 52.32
C LEU A 14 14.72 1.33 52.78
N ALA A 15 15.70 1.12 53.66
CA ALA A 15 15.96 -0.13 54.34
C ALA A 15 14.90 -0.35 55.44
N GLY A 16 14.23 -1.50 55.40
CA GLY A 16 13.32 -1.96 56.45
C GLY A 16 13.63 -3.43 56.75
N VAL A 17 13.92 -3.70 58.02
CA VAL A 17 14.44 -4.95 58.59
C VAL A 17 13.45 -6.11 58.48
N ALA A 18 13.99 -7.32 58.26
CA ALA A 18 13.31 -8.58 58.09
C ALA A 18 12.60 -9.11 59.36
N CYS A 19 11.50 -9.83 59.16
CA CYS A 19 11.01 -10.84 60.10
C CYS A 19 10.57 -12.07 59.29
N ALA A 20 11.29 -13.18 59.45
CA ALA A 20 11.00 -14.44 58.79
C ALA A 20 9.97 -15.24 59.60
N LEU A 21 8.99 -15.84 58.92
CA LEU A 21 8.27 -17.03 59.38
C LEU A 21 7.83 -17.84 58.14
N VAL A 22 8.32 -19.07 58.07
CA VAL A 22 8.11 -20.04 56.99
C VAL A 22 6.75 -20.71 57.16
N LEU A 23 5.92 -20.68 56.12
CA LEU A 23 4.89 -21.69 55.87
C LEU A 23 4.97 -22.11 54.40
N ALA A 24 5.57 -23.27 54.17
CA ALA A 24 5.48 -23.98 52.91
C ALA A 24 4.01 -24.37 52.69
N SER A 25 3.37 -23.77 51.70
CA SER A 25 2.11 -24.25 51.14
C SER A 25 2.32 -24.38 49.65
N GLY A 26 2.51 -25.62 49.21
CA GLY A 26 2.55 -25.99 47.81
C GLY A 26 1.29 -25.52 47.11
N ARG A 27 1.46 -24.53 46.24
CA ARG A 27 0.71 -24.44 45.00
C ARG A 27 1.77 -24.41 43.92
N THR A 28 1.93 -25.52 43.21
CA THR A 28 2.46 -25.51 41.86
C THR A 28 1.54 -24.64 41.03
N GLY A 29 1.74 -23.33 41.10
CA GLY A 29 1.26 -22.44 40.05
C GLY A 29 1.97 -22.91 38.80
N SER A 30 1.23 -23.56 37.91
CA SER A 30 1.65 -23.69 36.53
C SER A 30 1.95 -22.26 36.09
N ASP A 31 3.24 -21.91 35.99
CA ASP A 31 3.67 -20.66 35.39
C ASP A 31 3.12 -20.71 33.97
N VAL A 32 1.99 -20.02 33.75
CA VAL A 32 1.49 -19.77 32.40
C VAL A 32 2.48 -18.78 31.83
N ARG A 33 3.62 -19.28 31.34
CA ARG A 33 4.54 -18.49 30.55
C ARG A 33 3.72 -17.97 29.36
N PRO A 34 3.66 -16.65 29.14
CA PRO A 34 3.02 -16.15 27.95
C PRO A 34 3.68 -16.83 26.74
N ALA A 35 2.86 -17.45 25.90
CA ALA A 35 3.33 -18.04 24.65
C ALA A 35 4.13 -16.96 23.90
N GLY A 36 5.42 -17.19 23.70
CA GLY A 36 6.33 -16.24 23.04
C GLY A 36 7.44 -15.63 23.89
N ALA A 37 7.53 -15.90 25.21
CA ALA A 37 8.62 -15.37 26.03
C ALA A 37 10.03 -15.86 25.60
N ASP A 38 10.11 -16.99 24.91
CA ASP A 38 11.35 -17.58 24.35
C ASP A 38 11.43 -17.49 22.81
N ALA A 39 10.45 -16.87 22.15
CA ALA A 39 10.44 -16.81 20.69
C ALA A 39 11.53 -15.86 20.18
N GLU A 40 12.27 -16.27 19.14
CA GLU A 40 13.31 -15.46 18.50
C GLU A 40 12.88 -15.06 17.09
N GLY A 41 13.40 -13.92 16.60
CA GLY A 41 13.15 -13.47 15.22
C GLY A 41 11.66 -13.40 14.85
N ILE A 42 11.31 -14.06 13.73
CA ILE A 42 9.95 -14.07 13.17
C ILE A 42 8.96 -14.83 14.05
N ASP A 43 9.42 -15.76 14.88
CA ASP A 43 8.57 -16.60 15.73
C ASP A 43 7.85 -15.79 16.81
N LYS A 44 8.28 -14.55 17.06
CA LYS A 44 7.57 -13.60 17.92
C LYS A 44 6.23 -13.15 17.34
N ILE A 45 6.02 -13.27 16.02
CA ILE A 45 4.80 -12.86 15.35
C ILE A 45 3.83 -14.04 15.32
N GLN A 46 2.77 -13.95 16.13
CA GLN A 46 1.74 -15.00 16.24
C GLN A 46 0.53 -14.73 15.32
N HIS A 47 0.32 -13.47 14.95
CA HIS A 47 -0.81 -13.03 14.13
C HIS A 47 -0.33 -12.02 13.09
N VAL A 48 -0.74 -12.24 11.86
CA VAL A 48 -0.56 -11.30 10.75
C VAL A 48 -1.94 -10.86 10.30
N VAL A 49 -2.20 -9.55 10.36
CA VAL A 49 -3.41 -8.94 9.82
C VAL A 49 -3.03 -8.19 8.55
N ILE A 50 -3.62 -8.60 7.44
CA ILE A 50 -3.38 -7.98 6.13
C ILE A 50 -4.58 -7.09 5.83
N ILE A 51 -4.35 -5.78 5.74
CA ILE A 51 -5.34 -4.80 5.31
C ILE A 51 -4.99 -4.39 3.89
N MET A 52 -5.78 -4.85 2.92
CA MET A 52 -5.60 -4.52 1.51
C MET A 52 -6.44 -3.30 1.16
N GLN A 53 -5.75 -2.26 0.68
CA GLN A 53 -6.38 -1.09 0.08
C GLN A 53 -6.43 -1.23 -1.44
N GLU A 54 -7.21 -0.36 -2.09
CA GLU A 54 -7.40 -0.38 -3.53
C GLU A 54 -7.07 0.97 -4.20
N ASN A 55 -6.56 0.89 -5.43
CA ASN A 55 -6.40 1.96 -6.41
C ASN A 55 -5.66 3.23 -5.95
N ARG A 56 -4.57 3.11 -5.18
CA ARG A 56 -3.68 4.25 -4.88
C ARG A 56 -2.22 3.85 -5.05
N SER A 57 -1.46 4.66 -5.79
CA SER A 57 -0.02 4.50 -5.93
C SER A 57 0.71 4.98 -4.67
N PHE A 58 1.97 4.57 -4.51
CA PHE A 58 2.82 5.09 -3.45
C PHE A 58 2.91 6.62 -3.50
N ASP A 59 3.16 7.19 -4.68
CA ASP A 59 3.29 8.64 -4.85
C ASP A 59 2.01 9.42 -4.52
N SER A 60 0.83 8.81 -4.70
CA SER A 60 -0.45 9.43 -4.34
C SER A 60 -0.60 9.64 -2.83
N TYR A 61 -0.02 8.77 -1.98
CA TYR A 61 -0.16 8.85 -0.52
C TYR A 61 1.11 9.31 0.20
N PHE A 62 2.28 8.91 -0.30
CA PHE A 62 3.55 9.05 0.38
C PHE A 62 4.65 9.63 -0.51
N GLY A 63 4.32 10.08 -1.73
CA GLY A 63 5.31 10.63 -2.66
C GLY A 63 6.07 11.85 -2.11
N THR A 64 5.45 12.60 -1.21
CA THR A 64 6.05 13.75 -0.50
C THR A 64 6.42 13.45 0.95
N PHE A 65 6.32 12.18 1.38
CA PHE A 65 6.66 11.79 2.74
C PHE A 65 8.17 12.00 3.00
N PRO A 66 8.56 12.64 4.11
CA PRO A 66 9.96 12.97 4.37
C PRO A 66 10.88 11.73 4.36
N GLY A 67 11.85 11.73 3.44
CA GLY A 67 12.86 10.67 3.32
C GLY A 67 12.43 9.45 2.52
N ALA A 68 11.21 9.41 1.97
CA ALA A 68 10.78 8.35 1.06
C ALA A 68 11.42 8.51 -0.33
N ASP A 69 11.67 7.37 -0.99
CA ASP A 69 11.93 7.32 -2.43
C ASP A 69 10.64 7.49 -3.23
N GLY A 70 10.09 8.70 -3.22
CA GLY A 70 8.87 9.08 -3.92
C GLY A 70 9.10 10.15 -4.99
N ILE A 71 8.13 11.07 -5.12
CA ILE A 71 8.17 12.21 -6.04
C ILE A 71 9.47 13.00 -5.83
N PRO A 72 10.33 13.17 -6.87
CA PRO A 72 11.52 13.98 -6.75
C PRO A 72 11.16 15.44 -6.44
N LEU A 73 11.60 15.96 -5.30
CA LEU A 73 11.36 17.34 -4.87
C LEU A 73 12.63 18.20 -4.98
N ARG A 74 12.45 19.47 -5.37
CA ARG A 74 13.45 20.53 -5.28
C ARG A 74 12.83 21.70 -4.51
N ASP A 75 13.42 22.06 -3.38
CA ASP A 75 12.91 23.10 -2.48
C ASP A 75 11.43 22.90 -2.06
N GLY A 76 11.04 21.64 -1.85
CA GLY A 76 9.67 21.26 -1.49
C GLY A 76 8.68 21.24 -2.66
N VAL A 77 9.15 21.47 -3.89
CA VAL A 77 8.31 21.50 -5.09
C VAL A 77 8.66 20.31 -5.99
N PRO A 78 7.67 19.58 -6.56
CA PRO A 78 7.93 18.52 -7.53
C PRO A 78 8.81 19.00 -8.70
N ALA A 79 9.93 18.28 -8.91
CA ALA A 79 10.95 18.62 -9.88
C ALA A 79 10.72 17.97 -11.26
N VAL A 80 9.79 17.01 -11.33
CA VAL A 80 9.38 16.28 -12.54
C VAL A 80 8.01 16.74 -13.02
N CYS A 81 7.70 16.48 -14.29
CA CYS A 81 6.38 16.72 -14.85
C CYS A 81 6.09 15.73 -15.98
N VAL A 82 4.79 15.51 -16.23
CA VAL A 82 4.27 14.63 -17.30
C VAL A 82 3.61 15.51 -18.35
N PRO A 83 3.88 15.32 -19.65
CA PRO A 83 3.22 16.07 -20.71
C PRO A 83 1.72 15.76 -20.77
N ASP A 84 0.88 16.80 -20.79
CA ASP A 84 -0.52 16.69 -21.12
C ASP A 84 -0.70 16.82 -22.65
N PRO A 85 -1.11 15.75 -23.36
CA PRO A 85 -1.26 15.79 -24.81
C PRO A 85 -2.42 16.68 -25.28
N ALA A 86 -3.42 16.96 -24.44
CA ALA A 86 -4.55 17.81 -24.81
C ALA A 86 -4.19 19.30 -24.76
N SER A 87 -3.41 19.72 -23.78
CA SER A 87 -3.02 21.13 -23.60
C SER A 87 -1.61 21.46 -24.10
N GLY A 88 -0.74 20.45 -24.28
CA GLY A 88 0.68 20.63 -24.58
C GLY A 88 1.50 21.13 -23.38
N VAL A 89 0.90 21.24 -22.20
CA VAL A 89 1.54 21.72 -20.98
C VAL A 89 2.16 20.53 -20.23
N CYS A 90 3.35 20.72 -19.68
CA CYS A 90 3.89 19.76 -18.73
C CYS A 90 3.26 19.97 -17.35
N VAL A 91 2.59 18.94 -16.84
CA VAL A 91 1.87 18.97 -15.56
C VAL A 91 2.76 18.33 -14.49
N ARG A 92 3.10 19.11 -13.46
CA ARG A 92 3.80 18.61 -12.28
C ARG A 92 2.83 17.86 -11.37
N PRO A 93 3.31 16.87 -10.58
CA PRO A 93 2.56 16.42 -9.43
C PRO A 93 2.11 17.61 -8.58
N TYR A 94 0.89 17.57 -8.07
CA TYR A 94 0.31 18.67 -7.30
C TYR A 94 -0.46 18.15 -6.09
N HIS A 95 -0.52 18.96 -5.06
CA HIS A 95 -1.33 18.63 -3.89
C HIS A 95 -2.82 18.65 -4.25
N ASP A 96 -3.50 17.53 -4.05
CA ASP A 96 -4.91 17.37 -4.34
C ASP A 96 -5.72 17.27 -3.03
N PRO A 97 -6.46 18.32 -2.63
CA PRO A 97 -7.26 18.31 -1.39
C PRO A 97 -8.60 17.58 -1.53
N ASN A 98 -8.91 16.98 -2.70
CA ASN A 98 -10.20 16.35 -2.92
C ASN A 98 -10.23 14.92 -2.37
N ASP A 99 -11.26 14.61 -1.56
CA ASP A 99 -11.53 13.24 -1.09
C ASP A 99 -11.92 12.26 -2.21
N ARG A 100 -12.29 12.79 -3.38
CA ARG A 100 -12.74 12.01 -4.53
C ARG A 100 -11.88 12.31 -5.74
N ASN A 101 -11.12 11.30 -6.15
CA ASN A 101 -10.36 11.29 -7.39
C ASN A 101 -11.03 10.35 -8.40
N ALA A 102 -11.09 10.77 -9.66
CA ALA A 102 -11.56 9.98 -10.78
C ALA A 102 -10.59 8.83 -11.10
N GLY A 103 -9.28 9.11 -11.02
CA GLY A 103 -8.23 8.17 -11.40
C GLY A 103 -8.22 7.88 -12.90
N GLY A 104 -7.31 6.97 -13.29
CA GLY A 104 -7.17 6.47 -14.66
C GLY A 104 -7.67 5.04 -14.83
N PRO A 105 -7.77 4.56 -16.09
CA PRO A 105 -7.86 3.13 -16.36
C PRO A 105 -6.60 2.44 -15.84
N HIS A 106 -6.73 1.21 -15.37
CA HIS A 106 -5.69 0.50 -14.60
C HIS A 106 -5.62 -0.98 -14.99
N GLY A 107 -5.84 -1.27 -16.28
CA GLY A 107 -5.53 -2.58 -16.87
C GLY A 107 -4.05 -2.70 -17.27
N GLU A 108 -3.63 -3.90 -17.67
CA GLU A 108 -2.25 -4.21 -18.04
C GLU A 108 -1.73 -3.36 -19.21
N THR A 109 -2.59 -3.14 -20.21
CA THR A 109 -2.26 -2.27 -21.35
C THR A 109 -2.10 -0.81 -20.94
N ASN A 110 -2.82 -0.36 -19.92
CA ASN A 110 -2.72 1.01 -19.42
C ASN A 110 -1.44 1.19 -18.62
N ALA A 111 -1.13 0.25 -17.72
CA ALA A 111 0.12 0.27 -16.96
C ALA A 111 1.35 0.28 -17.88
N THR A 112 1.34 -0.55 -18.94
CA THR A 112 2.40 -0.56 -19.95
C THR A 112 2.56 0.80 -20.64
N ALA A 113 1.43 1.41 -21.02
CA ALA A 113 1.44 2.71 -21.69
C ALA A 113 1.80 3.88 -20.74
N ASP A 114 1.43 3.80 -19.47
CA ASP A 114 1.81 4.75 -18.43
C ASP A 114 3.31 4.74 -18.18
N ILE A 115 3.90 3.55 -18.09
CA ILE A 115 5.33 3.34 -17.87
C ILE A 115 6.15 3.77 -19.09
N GLY A 116 5.65 3.54 -20.32
CA GLY A 116 6.26 4.04 -21.55
C GLY A 116 7.73 3.65 -21.71
N ASP A 117 8.05 2.36 -21.52
CA ASP A 117 9.44 1.85 -21.53
C ASP A 117 10.39 2.56 -20.54
N GLY A 118 9.84 3.08 -19.45
CA GLY A 118 10.57 3.80 -18.40
C GLY A 118 10.57 5.32 -18.55
N ALA A 119 9.90 5.87 -19.58
CA ALA A 119 9.70 7.30 -19.72
C ALA A 119 8.75 7.89 -18.66
N MET A 120 7.82 7.06 -18.14
CA MET A 120 6.87 7.43 -17.09
C MET A 120 6.02 8.66 -17.44
N ASP A 121 5.58 8.76 -18.69
CA ASP A 121 4.92 9.94 -19.24
C ASP A 121 3.51 9.69 -19.82
N GLY A 122 3.00 8.46 -19.71
CA GLY A 122 1.70 8.08 -20.29
C GLY A 122 0.47 8.42 -19.43
N PHE A 123 0.66 8.70 -18.12
CA PHE A 123 -0.40 8.81 -17.12
C PHE A 123 -1.59 9.69 -17.52
N ILE A 124 -1.30 10.92 -17.97
CA ILE A 124 -2.34 11.89 -18.34
C ILE A 124 -3.06 11.44 -19.62
N ALA A 125 -2.31 10.93 -20.59
CA ALA A 125 -2.86 10.43 -21.84
C ALA A 125 -3.80 9.23 -21.60
N GLN A 126 -3.42 8.28 -20.74
CA GLN A 126 -4.26 7.14 -20.40
C GLN A 126 -5.52 7.56 -19.66
N GLN A 127 -5.44 8.50 -18.70
CA GLN A 127 -6.65 9.01 -18.03
C GLN A 127 -7.60 9.69 -19.03
N GLN A 128 -7.09 10.55 -19.91
CA GLN A 128 -7.91 11.20 -20.94
C GLN A 128 -8.56 10.16 -21.88
N GLY A 129 -7.78 9.15 -22.31
CA GLY A 129 -8.27 7.99 -23.07
C GLY A 129 -9.41 7.25 -22.36
N GLY A 130 -9.24 6.99 -21.06
CA GLY A 130 -10.23 6.32 -20.23
C GLY A 130 -11.51 7.14 -20.01
N ARG A 131 -11.40 8.47 -19.94
CA ARG A 131 -12.56 9.38 -19.79
C ARG A 131 -13.45 9.43 -21.04
N MET A 132 -12.92 9.06 -22.21
CA MET A 132 -13.70 8.91 -23.45
C MET A 132 -14.54 7.63 -23.47
N ARG A 133 -14.36 6.72 -22.50
CA ARG A 133 -15.06 5.44 -22.40
C ARG A 133 -16.06 5.49 -21.25
N ALA A 134 -17.29 5.05 -21.51
CA ALA A 134 -18.26 4.86 -20.45
C ALA A 134 -17.83 3.68 -19.56
N CYS A 135 -17.76 3.91 -18.25
CA CYS A 135 -17.54 2.82 -17.29
C CYS A 135 -18.76 1.92 -17.22
N ALA A 136 -18.57 0.62 -17.44
CA ALA A 136 -19.64 -0.37 -17.29
C ALA A 136 -20.06 -0.59 -15.82
N GLY A 137 -19.22 -0.15 -14.86
CA GLY A 137 -19.50 -0.23 -13.43
C GLY A 137 -18.38 0.41 -12.60
N ALA A 138 -18.51 0.34 -11.27
CA ALA A 138 -17.51 0.89 -10.36
C ALA A 138 -16.14 0.18 -10.45
N ASN A 139 -16.13 -1.07 -10.91
CA ASN A 139 -14.96 -1.93 -10.95
C ASN A 139 -14.47 -2.17 -12.40
N ASP A 140 -14.85 -1.30 -13.36
CA ASP A 140 -14.40 -1.41 -14.74
C ASP A 140 -12.98 -0.83 -14.85
N PRO A 141 -11.96 -1.65 -15.16
CA PRO A 141 -10.58 -1.20 -15.19
C PRO A 141 -10.23 -0.39 -16.46
N ASN A 142 -11.11 -0.36 -17.46
CA ASN A 142 -10.78 0.15 -18.80
C ASN A 142 -11.17 1.62 -19.03
N CYS A 143 -11.77 2.25 -18.02
CA CYS A 143 -12.34 3.59 -18.10
C CYS A 143 -11.79 4.47 -16.97
N ALA A 144 -12.06 5.77 -17.07
CA ALA A 144 -11.90 6.70 -15.97
C ALA A 144 -13.22 7.45 -15.78
N ARG A 145 -13.62 7.67 -14.53
CA ARG A 145 -14.86 8.42 -14.25
C ARG A 145 -14.71 9.87 -14.73
N ALA A 146 -15.80 10.45 -15.20
CA ALA A 146 -15.80 11.84 -15.65
C ALA A 146 -15.63 12.80 -14.45
N GLY A 147 -14.42 13.31 -14.23
CA GLY A 147 -14.14 14.54 -13.48
C GLY A 147 -14.20 15.77 -14.41
N LYS A 148 -13.98 16.99 -13.87
CA LYS A 148 -13.80 18.18 -14.73
C LYS A 148 -12.45 18.13 -15.45
N GLU A 149 -11.38 17.75 -14.76
CA GLU A 149 -10.01 17.68 -15.29
C GLU A 149 -9.31 16.36 -14.93
N PRO A 150 -8.24 15.94 -15.65
CA PRO A 150 -7.41 14.81 -15.26
C PRO A 150 -6.77 15.05 -13.89
N ASP A 151 -6.79 14.04 -13.03
CA ASP A 151 -6.32 14.12 -11.63
C ASP A 151 -5.25 13.08 -11.26
N VAL A 152 -4.74 12.32 -12.24
CA VAL A 152 -3.68 11.31 -12.02
C VAL A 152 -2.36 11.87 -11.48
N MET A 153 -2.14 13.18 -11.58
CA MET A 153 -0.95 13.85 -11.02
C MET A 153 -1.16 14.36 -9.59
N GLY A 154 -2.34 14.14 -9.00
CA GLY A 154 -2.66 14.55 -7.63
C GLY A 154 -2.00 13.66 -6.58
N TYR A 155 -1.42 14.28 -5.55
CA TYR A 155 -0.96 13.60 -4.33
C TYR A 155 -1.65 14.17 -3.09
N HIS A 156 -1.81 13.32 -2.08
CA HIS A 156 -2.22 13.66 -0.73
C HIS A 156 -1.01 13.81 0.17
N ASP A 157 -1.18 14.53 1.28
CA ASP A 157 -0.25 14.45 2.41
C ASP A 157 -0.99 14.31 3.74
N ALA A 158 -0.28 14.55 4.85
CA ALA A 158 -0.87 14.45 6.20
C ALA A 158 -2.12 15.33 6.42
N ARG A 159 -2.37 16.33 5.56
CA ARG A 159 -3.58 17.17 5.62
C ARG A 159 -4.85 16.36 5.34
N GLU A 160 -4.81 15.44 4.37
CA GLU A 160 -5.96 14.64 3.97
C GLU A 160 -5.93 13.22 4.58
N ILE A 161 -4.73 12.64 4.75
CA ILE A 161 -4.55 11.26 5.23
C ILE A 161 -3.69 11.17 6.51
N PRO A 162 -4.04 11.91 7.58
CA PRO A 162 -3.21 12.01 8.79
C PRO A 162 -2.93 10.67 9.47
N ASN A 163 -3.89 9.74 9.43
CA ASN A 163 -3.72 8.41 10.03
C ASN A 163 -2.64 7.59 9.31
N TYR A 164 -2.63 7.60 7.97
CA TYR A 164 -1.63 6.87 7.19
C TYR A 164 -0.22 7.45 7.38
N TRP A 165 -0.09 8.77 7.40
CA TRP A 165 1.18 9.44 7.68
C TRP A 165 1.65 9.19 9.12
N THR A 166 0.73 9.13 10.08
CA THR A 166 1.06 8.75 11.46
C THR A 166 1.58 7.32 11.54
N TYR A 167 0.95 6.37 10.84
CA TYR A 167 1.46 5.00 10.78
C TYR A 167 2.85 4.93 10.13
N ALA A 168 3.08 5.64 9.02
CA ALA A 168 4.39 5.68 8.38
C ALA A 168 5.49 6.32 9.26
N GLN A 169 5.14 7.25 10.14
CA GLN A 169 6.08 7.84 11.11
C GLN A 169 6.38 6.91 12.30
N GLN A 170 5.40 6.11 12.72
CA GLN A 170 5.52 5.27 13.92
C GLN A 170 6.01 3.85 13.61
N PHE A 171 5.84 3.40 12.37
CA PHE A 171 6.16 2.05 11.90
C PHE A 171 7.04 2.08 10.65
N VAL A 172 7.09 0.96 9.94
CA VAL A 172 7.88 0.82 8.71
C VAL A 172 7.03 1.20 7.52
N LEU A 173 7.53 2.13 6.71
CA LEU A 173 7.04 2.42 5.37
C LEU A 173 8.00 1.75 4.36
N GLN A 174 7.47 0.93 3.45
CA GLN A 174 8.25 0.34 2.37
C GLN A 174 8.07 1.20 1.11
N ASP A 175 9.10 1.97 0.76
CA ASP A 175 9.12 2.88 -0.40
C ASP A 175 9.65 2.23 -1.69
N ARG A 176 9.95 0.94 -1.64
CA ARG A 176 10.33 0.10 -2.80
C ARG A 176 9.56 -1.22 -2.82
N MET A 177 8.27 -1.16 -2.47
CA MET A 177 7.33 -2.27 -2.58
C MET A 177 6.47 -2.06 -3.82
N PHE A 178 6.60 -2.95 -4.79
CA PHE A 178 5.89 -2.88 -6.07
C PHE A 178 4.74 -3.87 -6.11
N GLU A 179 3.73 -3.57 -6.92
CA GLU A 179 2.68 -4.52 -7.23
C GLU A 179 3.27 -5.81 -7.83
N PRO A 180 2.70 -6.98 -7.54
CA PRO A 180 3.22 -8.25 -8.05
C PRO A 180 2.94 -8.46 -9.54
N ASN A 181 2.05 -7.67 -10.14
CA ASN A 181 1.72 -7.66 -11.55
C ASN A 181 1.21 -6.28 -11.96
N ALA A 182 1.38 -5.90 -13.23
CA ALA A 182 0.83 -4.69 -13.81
C ALA A 182 -0.62 -4.94 -14.27
N SER A 183 -1.59 -4.82 -13.37
CA SER A 183 -3.01 -5.03 -13.70
C SER A 183 -3.98 -4.41 -12.70
N TRP A 184 -5.25 -4.78 -12.82
CA TRP A 184 -6.36 -4.29 -12.01
C TRP A 184 -6.66 -5.18 -10.80
N SER A 185 -7.67 -4.78 -10.02
CA SER A 185 -7.94 -5.33 -8.69
C SER A 185 -8.07 -6.86 -8.63
N LEU A 186 -8.80 -7.48 -9.57
CA LEU A 186 -9.01 -8.94 -9.52
C LEU A 186 -7.69 -9.73 -9.64
N PRO A 187 -6.86 -9.54 -10.68
CA PRO A 187 -5.53 -10.14 -10.74
C PRO A 187 -4.65 -9.83 -9.52
N ALA A 188 -4.59 -8.57 -9.07
CA ALA A 188 -3.80 -8.18 -7.90
C ALA A 188 -4.22 -8.93 -6.61
N HIS A 189 -5.53 -9.10 -6.42
CA HIS A 189 -6.07 -9.84 -5.28
C HIS A 189 -5.77 -11.34 -5.38
N LEU A 190 -5.82 -11.92 -6.59
CA LEU A 190 -5.38 -13.31 -6.80
C LEU A 190 -3.90 -13.49 -6.44
N PHE A 191 -3.02 -12.60 -6.93
CA PHE A 191 -1.60 -12.64 -6.58
C PHE A 191 -1.32 -12.49 -5.09
N THR A 192 -2.13 -11.74 -4.35
CA THR A 192 -1.98 -11.59 -2.89
C THR A 192 -2.09 -12.94 -2.16
N VAL A 193 -2.95 -13.84 -2.63
CA VAL A 193 -3.22 -15.11 -1.96
C VAL A 193 -2.45 -16.29 -2.56
N SER A 194 -2.16 -16.26 -3.87
CA SER A 194 -1.58 -17.39 -4.58
C SER A 194 -0.24 -17.09 -5.27
N GLY A 195 0.15 -15.83 -5.39
CA GLY A 195 1.25 -15.42 -6.26
C GLY A 195 0.96 -15.59 -7.76
N TRP A 196 -0.29 -15.81 -8.17
CA TRP A 196 -0.64 -16.10 -9.56
C TRP A 196 -2.07 -15.72 -9.94
N SER A 197 -2.23 -15.08 -11.11
CA SER A 197 -3.52 -14.85 -11.77
C SER A 197 -3.57 -15.65 -13.07
N ALA A 198 -4.57 -16.51 -13.19
CA ALA A 198 -4.63 -17.49 -14.28
C ALA A 198 -6.01 -17.58 -14.93
N ARG A 199 -6.01 -18.08 -16.16
CA ARG A 199 -7.19 -18.56 -16.87
C ARG A 199 -6.98 -20.03 -17.24
N CYS A 200 -7.96 -20.86 -16.95
CA CYS A 200 -7.92 -22.29 -17.23
C CYS A 200 -8.90 -22.64 -18.35
N ALA A 201 -8.51 -23.54 -19.25
CA ALA A 201 -9.39 -24.00 -20.32
C ALA A 201 -10.55 -24.86 -19.79
N ASN A 202 -10.33 -25.54 -18.66
CA ASN A 202 -11.32 -26.36 -17.97
C ASN A 202 -10.93 -26.52 -16.47
N ALA A 203 -11.55 -27.48 -15.77
CA ALA A 203 -11.30 -27.73 -14.36
C ALA A 203 -9.93 -28.37 -14.04
N ASP A 204 -9.16 -28.79 -15.05
CA ASP A 204 -7.80 -29.28 -14.88
C ASP A 204 -6.86 -28.11 -14.55
N PRO A 205 -6.21 -28.07 -13.37
CA PRO A 205 -5.28 -27.01 -13.00
C PRO A 205 -4.05 -26.94 -13.93
N LEU A 206 -3.70 -28.02 -14.63
CA LEU A 206 -2.61 -28.03 -15.61
C LEU A 206 -2.98 -27.35 -16.92
N SER A 207 -4.26 -27.03 -17.13
CA SER A 207 -4.74 -26.27 -18.29
C SER A 207 -4.63 -24.75 -18.12
N CYS A 208 -4.23 -24.29 -16.94
CA CYS A 208 -4.19 -22.89 -16.59
C CYS A 208 -2.94 -22.19 -17.15
N THR A 209 -3.12 -20.99 -17.67
CA THR A 209 -2.04 -20.10 -18.13
C THR A 209 -2.18 -18.72 -17.50
N ASP A 210 -1.08 -17.96 -17.48
CA ASP A 210 -1.07 -16.58 -17.00
C ASP A 210 -2.18 -15.75 -17.64
N ALA A 211 -2.89 -14.99 -16.81
CA ALA A 211 -3.97 -14.12 -17.26
C ALA A 211 -4.02 -12.85 -16.40
N LEU A 212 -3.27 -11.84 -16.81
CA LEU A 212 -3.24 -10.56 -16.13
C LEU A 212 -4.45 -9.69 -16.47
N GLN A 213 -4.97 -9.72 -17.70
CA GLN A 213 -6.11 -8.88 -18.06
C GLN A 213 -7.46 -9.56 -17.83
N THR A 214 -7.57 -10.85 -18.14
CA THR A 214 -8.85 -11.57 -18.18
C THR A 214 -8.83 -12.93 -17.46
N PRO A 215 -8.46 -12.99 -16.16
CA PRO A 215 -8.44 -14.25 -15.43
C PRO A 215 -9.81 -14.92 -15.34
N THR A 216 -9.82 -16.21 -15.01
CA THR A 216 -11.06 -16.91 -14.68
C THR A 216 -11.70 -16.25 -13.46
N GLN A 217 -12.99 -15.92 -13.54
CA GLN A 217 -13.69 -15.35 -12.40
C GLN A 217 -14.07 -16.46 -11.41
N PRO A 218 -13.70 -16.36 -10.11
CA PRO A 218 -13.92 -17.45 -9.16
C PRO A 218 -15.40 -17.79 -8.90
N PHE A 219 -16.35 -16.97 -9.34
CA PHE A 219 -17.76 -17.04 -8.91
C PHE A 219 -18.83 -16.92 -10.02
N ARG A 220 -18.47 -16.92 -11.32
CA ARG A 220 -19.50 -16.79 -12.36
C ARG A 220 -20.31 -18.06 -12.64
N ASP A 221 -19.82 -19.23 -12.23
CA ASP A 221 -20.45 -20.52 -12.57
C ASP A 221 -21.23 -21.16 -11.40
N ARG A 222 -21.60 -20.38 -10.37
CA ARG A 222 -22.36 -20.87 -9.20
C ARG A 222 -23.59 -20.02 -8.84
N LEU A 223 -24.34 -19.54 -9.83
CA LEU A 223 -25.72 -19.08 -9.66
C LEU A 223 -26.58 -19.59 -10.82
#